data_AF-A0A2N1MEA4-F1
#
_entry.id   AF-A0A2N1MEA4-F1
#
_cell.length_a   1.000
_cell.length_b   1.000
_cell.length_c   1.000
_cell.angle_alpha   90.00
_cell.angle_beta   90.00
_cell.angle_gamma   90.00
#
_symmetry.space_group_name_H-M   'P 1'
#
loop_
_entity.id
_entity.type
_entity.pdbx_description
1 polymer ?
#
loop_
_entity_poly.entity_id
_entity_poly.type
_entity_poly.pdbx_seq_one_letter_code
_entity_poly.pdbx_strand_id
1 'polypeptide(L)'
;MAILTALVVCPEHGKIIINTDSQAVINSFYKSKNLHSISPRRFNKINNNILWSSIHHIIKTLSLQVKFIKVKAHSGDQFNDIADIQAKLGRTQPTPTTILHDHLPNQTITLNWNEEIPLDKDVRKCIGTILNYRQLDDHLNHPSLKIIKDSTKSKLIDWALSSKWFHFNGRNDTTSSLHTKDLRWRTRCSTLTLPTLDIMN
;
A
#
# COMPACT_ATOMS: atom_id res chain seq x y z
N MET A 1 -4.11 -0.83 -15.25
CA MET A 1 -5.18 -0.43 -16.19
C MET A 1 -4.67 -0.23 -17.61
N ALA A 2 -3.74 0.69 -17.89
CA ALA A 2 -3.30 0.98 -19.27
C ALA A 2 -2.91 -0.26 -20.13
N ILE A 3 -2.18 -1.22 -19.56
CA ILE A 3 -1.84 -2.47 -20.26
C ILE A 3 -3.10 -3.27 -20.61
N LEU A 4 -4.02 -3.44 -19.65
CA LEU A 4 -5.23 -4.22 -19.84
C LEU A 4 -6.06 -3.63 -20.97
N THR A 5 -6.31 -2.31 -20.93
CA THR A 5 -7.10 -1.62 -21.95
C THR A 5 -6.43 -1.68 -23.33
N ALA A 6 -5.11 -1.60 -23.41
CA ALA A 6 -4.38 -1.74 -24.67
C ALA A 6 -4.48 -3.17 -25.24
N LEU A 7 -4.44 -4.20 -24.39
CA LEU A 7 -4.52 -5.59 -24.82
C LEU A 7 -5.93 -6.00 -25.26
N VAL A 8 -6.98 -5.44 -24.65
CA VAL A 8 -8.38 -5.76 -24.98
C VAL A 8 -8.74 -5.38 -26.42
N VAL A 9 -8.10 -4.36 -26.99
CA VAL A 9 -8.33 -3.92 -28.37
C VAL A 9 -7.41 -4.60 -29.39
N CYS A 10 -6.53 -5.49 -28.94
CA CYS A 10 -5.61 -6.19 -29.83
C CYS A 10 -6.31 -7.34 -30.57
N PRO A 11 -5.92 -7.65 -31.82
CA PRO A 11 -6.44 -8.80 -32.55
C PRO A 11 -5.94 -10.11 -31.95
N GLU A 12 -6.71 -11.18 -32.15
CA GLU A 12 -6.32 -12.55 -31.78
C GLU A 12 -5.00 -12.95 -32.44
N HIS A 13 -4.22 -13.78 -31.74
CA HIS A 13 -2.89 -14.25 -32.14
C HIS A 13 -1.85 -13.14 -32.40
N GLY A 14 -2.13 -11.91 -31.96
CA GLY A 14 -1.25 -10.77 -32.16
C GLY A 14 0.09 -10.86 -31.41
N LYS A 15 1.14 -10.36 -32.06
CA LYS A 15 2.46 -10.14 -31.43
C LYS A 15 2.58 -8.69 -30.97
N ILE A 16 2.43 -8.47 -29.67
CA ILE A 16 2.28 -7.15 -29.08
C ILE A 16 3.58 -6.74 -28.38
N ILE A 17 4.10 -5.57 -28.75
CA ILE A 17 5.24 -4.94 -28.09
C ILE A 17 4.73 -3.72 -27.32
N ILE A 18 4.81 -3.76 -26.00
CA ILE A 18 4.41 -2.64 -25.14
C ILE A 18 5.67 -1.90 -24.70
N ASN A 19 5.82 -0.68 -25.20
CA ASN A 19 6.82 0.27 -24.74
C ASN A 19 6.27 1.00 -23.51
N THR A 20 6.98 0.95 -22.39
CA THR A 20 6.55 1.63 -21.15
C THR A 20 7.74 2.15 -20.36
N ASP A 21 7.57 3.30 -19.73
CA ASP A 21 8.55 3.86 -18.80
C ASP A 21 8.43 3.27 -17.37
N SER A 22 7.45 2.43 -17.09
CA SER A 22 7.25 1.87 -15.76
C SER A 22 8.03 0.55 -15.57
N GLN A 23 9.20 0.63 -14.94
CA GLN A 23 9.95 -0.58 -14.57
C GLN A 23 9.17 -1.48 -13.59
N ALA A 24 8.37 -0.86 -12.70
CA ALA A 24 7.53 -1.58 -11.75
C ALA A 24 6.50 -2.48 -12.46
N VAL A 25 5.92 -1.98 -13.56
CA VAL A 25 5.01 -2.75 -14.41
C VAL A 25 5.71 -3.95 -15.04
N ILE A 26 6.87 -3.74 -15.65
CA ILE A 26 7.66 -4.80 -16.30
C ILE A 26 8.00 -5.90 -15.29
N ASN A 27 8.53 -5.50 -14.13
CA ASN A 27 8.89 -6.43 -13.05
C ASN A 27 7.67 -7.22 -12.55
N SER A 28 6.53 -6.55 -12.38
CA SER A 28 5.30 -7.17 -11.88
C SER A 28 4.68 -8.14 -12.90
N PHE A 29 4.75 -7.83 -14.19
CA PHE A 29 4.31 -8.73 -15.26
C PHE A 29 5.13 -10.03 -15.24
N TYR A 30 6.47 -9.95 -15.24
CA TYR A 30 7.29 -11.15 -15.21
C TYR A 30 7.19 -11.93 -13.89
N LYS A 31 6.96 -11.24 -12.76
CA LYS A 31 6.69 -11.89 -11.48
C LYS A 31 5.36 -12.64 -11.46
N SER A 32 4.35 -12.16 -12.18
CA SER A 32 3.01 -12.77 -12.25
C SER A 32 2.84 -13.76 -13.42
N LYS A 33 3.71 -13.73 -14.43
CA LYS A 33 3.63 -14.56 -15.66
C LYS A 33 3.55 -16.07 -15.40
N ASN A 34 4.17 -16.54 -14.32
CA ASN A 34 4.19 -17.96 -13.97
C ASN A 34 3.00 -18.39 -13.09
N LEU A 35 1.79 -17.90 -13.38
CA LEU A 35 0.57 -18.19 -12.61
C LEU A 35 0.37 -19.69 -12.34
N HIS A 36 0.66 -20.56 -13.31
CA HIS A 36 0.45 -22.00 -13.19
C HIS A 36 1.44 -22.71 -12.25
N SER A 37 2.59 -22.10 -11.94
CA SER A 37 3.59 -22.68 -11.02
C SER A 37 3.73 -21.90 -9.70
N ILE A 38 3.02 -20.78 -9.56
CA ILE A 38 3.01 -19.97 -8.35
C ILE A 38 1.87 -20.46 -7.45
N SER A 39 2.20 -20.79 -6.19
CA SER A 39 1.16 -21.14 -5.21
C SER A 39 0.19 -19.97 -4.98
N PRO A 40 -1.09 -20.23 -4.68
CA PRO A 40 -2.07 -19.17 -4.41
C PRO A 40 -1.60 -18.16 -3.35
N ARG A 41 -0.88 -18.65 -2.31
CA ARG A 41 -0.25 -17.81 -1.29
C ARG A 41 0.77 -16.83 -1.85
N ARG A 42 1.64 -17.27 -2.78
CA ARG A 42 2.67 -16.41 -3.37
C ARG A 42 2.05 -15.45 -4.39
N PHE A 43 1.01 -15.86 -5.09
CA PHE A 43 0.23 -15.00 -5.97
C PHE A 43 -0.48 -13.88 -5.20
N ASN A 44 -1.12 -14.20 -4.07
CA ASN A 44 -1.77 -13.21 -3.22
C ASN A 44 -0.82 -12.10 -2.72
N LYS A 45 0.48 -12.38 -2.59
CA LYS A 45 1.52 -11.39 -2.23
C LYS A 45 1.90 -10.44 -3.36
N ILE A 46 1.42 -10.66 -4.58
CA ILE A 46 1.63 -9.75 -5.70
C ILE A 46 0.58 -8.64 -5.57
N ASN A 47 1.02 -7.39 -5.64
CA ASN A 47 0.12 -6.25 -5.63
C ASN A 47 -0.68 -6.19 -6.94
N ASN A 48 -1.93 -5.76 -6.85
CA ASN A 48 -2.88 -5.68 -7.96
C ASN A 48 -3.10 -7.06 -8.61
N ASN A 49 -3.20 -8.10 -7.79
CA ASN A 49 -3.30 -9.49 -8.28
C ASN A 49 -4.52 -9.71 -9.18
N ILE A 50 -5.66 -9.06 -8.91
CA ILE A 50 -6.86 -9.07 -9.74
C ILE A 50 -6.55 -8.55 -11.14
N LEU A 51 -5.94 -7.36 -11.24
CA LEU A 51 -5.58 -6.76 -12.51
C LEU A 51 -4.61 -7.65 -13.31
N TRP A 52 -3.64 -8.28 -12.64
CA TRP A 52 -2.73 -9.22 -13.31
C TRP A 52 -3.46 -10.48 -13.77
N SER A 53 -4.36 -11.05 -12.97
CA SER A 53 -5.22 -12.17 -13.37
C SER A 53 -6.00 -11.84 -14.64
N SER A 54 -6.61 -10.65 -14.71
CA SER A 54 -7.35 -10.19 -15.89
C SER A 54 -6.45 -10.02 -17.11
N ILE A 55 -5.25 -9.42 -16.95
CA ILE A 55 -4.28 -9.28 -18.04
C ILE A 55 -3.88 -10.64 -18.59
N HIS A 56 -3.52 -11.59 -17.73
CA HIS A 56 -3.12 -12.94 -18.15
C HIS A 56 -4.28 -13.72 -18.76
N HIS A 57 -5.51 -13.50 -18.28
CA HIS A 57 -6.71 -14.06 -18.89
C HIS A 57 -6.88 -13.55 -20.33
N ILE A 58 -6.84 -12.24 -20.57
CA ILE A 58 -6.94 -11.66 -21.91
C ILE A 58 -5.83 -12.16 -22.84
N ILE A 59 -4.58 -12.20 -22.36
CA ILE A 59 -3.44 -12.73 -23.14
C ILE A 59 -3.70 -14.18 -23.57
N LYS A 60 -4.21 -15.01 -22.64
CA LYS A 60 -4.50 -16.42 -22.93
C LYS A 60 -5.68 -16.57 -23.90
N THR A 61 -6.77 -15.84 -23.67
CA THR A 61 -7.99 -15.92 -24.48
C THR A 61 -7.72 -15.48 -25.92
N LEU A 62 -7.02 -14.37 -26.11
CA LEU A 62 -6.66 -13.85 -27.43
C LEU A 62 -5.38 -14.47 -28.00
N SER A 63 -4.76 -15.45 -27.32
CA SER A 63 -3.50 -16.09 -27.73
C SER A 63 -2.37 -15.11 -28.09
N LEU A 64 -2.21 -14.04 -27.31
CA LEU A 64 -1.27 -12.96 -27.60
C LEU A 64 0.17 -13.31 -27.22
N GLN A 65 1.12 -12.86 -28.05
CA GLN A 65 2.55 -12.87 -27.71
C GLN A 65 2.98 -11.47 -27.25
N VAL A 66 3.01 -11.25 -25.94
CA VAL A 66 3.33 -9.94 -25.35
C VAL A 66 4.81 -9.84 -24.95
N LYS A 67 5.48 -8.77 -25.39
CA LYS A 67 6.83 -8.37 -24.97
C LYS A 67 6.81 -6.93 -24.44
N PHE A 68 7.50 -6.70 -23.33
CA PHE A 68 7.69 -5.36 -22.78
C PHE A 68 9.07 -4.82 -23.14
N ILE A 69 9.14 -3.53 -23.47
CA ILE A 69 10.38 -2.77 -23.67
C ILE A 69 10.35 -1.56 -22.75
N LYS A 70 11.42 -1.38 -21.96
CA LYS A 70 11.58 -0.22 -21.10
C LYS A 70 12.00 0.97 -21.95
N VAL A 71 11.21 2.04 -21.93
CA VAL A 71 11.61 3.35 -22.46
C VAL A 71 12.06 4.27 -21.33
N LYS A 72 12.90 5.26 -21.62
CA LYS A 72 13.34 6.23 -20.61
C LYS A 72 12.24 7.26 -20.38
N ALA A 73 11.90 7.55 -19.14
CA ALA A 73 10.96 8.62 -18.84
C ALA A 73 11.57 9.96 -19.25
N HIS A 74 10.75 10.86 -19.80
CA HIS A 74 11.16 12.21 -20.22
C HIS A 74 12.33 12.25 -21.23
N SER A 75 12.43 11.23 -22.10
CA SER A 75 13.41 11.23 -23.19
C SER A 75 12.92 11.86 -24.49
N GLY A 76 11.73 12.47 -24.49
CA GLY A 76 11.09 13.01 -25.68
C GLY A 76 10.53 11.94 -26.63
N ASP A 77 10.16 10.77 -26.09
CA ASP A 77 9.44 9.76 -26.88
C ASP A 77 7.99 10.22 -27.06
N GLN A 78 7.66 10.63 -28.29
CA GLN A 78 6.37 11.23 -28.62
C GLN A 78 5.18 10.34 -28.21
N PHE A 79 5.27 9.02 -28.39
CA PHE A 79 4.16 8.12 -28.10
C PHE A 79 4.00 7.89 -26.60
N ASN A 80 5.11 7.78 -25.86
CA ASN A 80 5.07 7.70 -24.41
C ASN A 80 4.55 9.00 -23.79
N ASP A 81 4.95 10.16 -24.32
CA ASP A 81 4.47 11.46 -23.84
C ASP A 81 2.97 11.64 -24.12
N ILE A 82 2.47 11.21 -25.28
CA ILE A 82 1.02 11.16 -25.56
C ILE A 82 0.31 10.25 -24.55
N ALA A 83 0.86 9.05 -24.27
CA ALA A 83 0.27 8.13 -23.30
C ALA A 83 0.23 8.72 -21.87
N ASP A 84 1.28 9.45 -21.45
CA ASP A 84 1.32 10.14 -20.16
C ASP A 84 0.29 11.28 -20.07
N ILE A 85 0.13 12.06 -21.16
CA ILE A 85 -0.94 13.07 -21.26
C ILE A 85 -2.32 12.42 -21.11
N GLN A 86 -2.58 11.33 -21.83
CA GLN A 86 -3.85 10.61 -21.73
C GLN A 86 -4.07 10.03 -20.32
N ALA A 87 -3.03 9.52 -19.66
CA ALA A 87 -3.12 9.05 -18.28
C ALA A 87 -3.45 10.20 -17.31
N LYS A 88 -2.87 11.38 -17.50
CA LYS A 88 -3.16 12.60 -16.71
C LYS A 88 -4.60 13.06 -16.89
N LEU A 89 -5.13 13.02 -18.11
CA LEU A 89 -6.53 13.33 -18.42
C LEU A 89 -7.48 12.27 -17.84
N GLY A 90 -7.12 11.00 -17.90
CA GLY A 90 -7.89 9.90 -17.33
C GLY A 90 -8.02 10.02 -15.81
N ARG A 91 -6.98 10.52 -15.12
CA ARG A 91 -7.00 10.75 -13.66
C ARG A 91 -8.11 11.71 -13.21
N THR A 92 -8.51 12.66 -14.05
CA THR A 92 -9.54 13.65 -13.69
C THR A 92 -10.95 13.23 -14.06
N GLN A 93 -11.13 12.06 -14.67
CA GLN A 93 -12.45 11.55 -15.02
C GLN A 93 -13.22 11.11 -13.76
N PRO A 94 -14.53 11.39 -13.66
CA PRO A 94 -15.31 11.12 -12.45
C PRO A 94 -15.56 9.63 -12.23
N THR A 95 -15.72 8.88 -13.31
CA THR A 95 -15.99 7.44 -13.28
C THR A 95 -14.71 6.66 -13.57
N PRO A 96 -14.15 5.93 -12.59
CA PRO A 96 -12.97 5.11 -12.83
C PRO A 96 -13.31 3.90 -13.69
N THR A 97 -12.34 3.44 -14.48
CA THR A 97 -12.45 2.15 -15.16
C THR A 97 -12.34 1.01 -14.15
N THR A 98 -13.40 0.22 -14.00
CA THR A 98 -13.45 -0.91 -13.07
C THR A 98 -13.36 -2.23 -13.81
N ILE A 99 -12.72 -3.22 -13.19
CA ILE A 99 -12.66 -4.59 -13.70
C ILE A 99 -13.77 -5.39 -13.01
N LEU A 100 -14.69 -5.92 -13.82
CA LEU A 100 -15.56 -7.01 -13.39
C LEU A 100 -14.69 -8.26 -13.25
N HIS A 101 -14.41 -8.62 -12.01
CA HIS A 101 -13.46 -9.67 -11.66
C HIS A 101 -14.14 -10.94 -11.15
N ASP A 102 -15.47 -10.91 -11.05
CA ASP A 102 -16.29 -12.09 -10.83
C ASP A 102 -16.04 -13.05 -12.00
N HIS A 103 -15.74 -14.31 -11.68
CA HIS A 103 -15.49 -15.39 -12.64
C HIS A 103 -14.13 -15.40 -13.35
N LEU A 104 -13.10 -14.75 -12.83
CA LEU A 104 -11.74 -14.94 -13.33
C LEU A 104 -11.29 -16.42 -13.11
N PRO A 105 -10.87 -17.15 -14.17
CA PRO A 105 -10.70 -18.61 -14.09
C PRO A 105 -9.60 -19.07 -13.13
N ASN A 106 -8.61 -18.21 -12.83
CA ASN A 106 -7.53 -18.52 -11.91
C ASN A 106 -7.74 -17.92 -10.50
N GLN A 107 -8.91 -17.36 -10.22
CA GLN A 107 -9.22 -16.67 -8.97
C GLN A 107 -10.52 -17.22 -8.38
N THR A 108 -10.37 -18.19 -7.48
CA THR A 108 -11.50 -18.89 -6.86
C THR A 108 -12.25 -18.02 -5.86
N ILE A 109 -11.54 -17.12 -5.17
CA ILE A 109 -12.11 -16.24 -4.13
C ILE A 109 -11.45 -14.87 -4.23
N THR A 110 -12.27 -13.83 -4.17
CA THR A 110 -11.86 -12.45 -3.91
C THR A 110 -12.42 -12.05 -2.56
N LEU A 111 -11.57 -11.54 -1.67
CA LEU A 111 -12.02 -10.99 -0.41
C LEU A 111 -12.37 -9.53 -0.61
N ASN A 112 -13.57 -9.12 -0.19
CA ASN A 112 -13.99 -7.73 -0.23
C ASN A 112 -13.97 -7.13 1.17
N TRP A 113 -13.43 -5.93 1.28
CA TRP A 113 -13.55 -5.10 2.46
C TRP A 113 -14.89 -4.35 2.40
N ASN A 114 -15.70 -4.52 3.44
CA ASN A 114 -17.06 -3.95 3.54
C ASN A 114 -17.93 -4.26 2.30
N GLU A 115 -17.76 -5.44 1.69
CA GLU A 115 -18.48 -5.87 0.47
C GLU A 115 -18.22 -5.00 -0.79
N GLU A 116 -17.53 -3.86 -0.67
CA GLU A 116 -17.32 -2.88 -1.73
C GLU A 116 -15.92 -2.94 -2.36
N ILE A 117 -14.88 -3.11 -1.53
CA ILE A 117 -13.49 -2.91 -1.96
C ILE A 117 -12.79 -4.25 -2.09
N PRO A 118 -12.50 -4.74 -3.31
CA PRO A 118 -11.79 -6.00 -3.48
C PRO A 118 -10.33 -5.87 -3.01
N LEU A 119 -9.89 -6.83 -2.21
CA LEU A 119 -8.52 -6.91 -1.71
C LEU A 119 -7.62 -7.55 -2.77
N ASP A 120 -6.97 -6.69 -3.54
CA ASP A 120 -6.11 -7.06 -4.67
C ASP A 120 -4.61 -7.19 -4.31
N LYS A 121 -4.30 -7.37 -3.03
CA LYS A 121 -2.93 -7.44 -2.49
C LYS A 121 -2.81 -8.46 -1.37
N ASP A 122 -1.65 -8.51 -0.70
CA ASP A 122 -1.41 -9.42 0.43
C ASP A 122 -2.45 -9.18 1.53
N VAL A 123 -3.37 -10.14 1.67
CA VAL A 123 -4.52 -10.05 2.57
C VAL A 123 -4.06 -9.92 4.02
N ARG A 124 -3.01 -10.66 4.42
CA ARG A 124 -2.50 -10.61 5.80
C ARG A 124 -1.93 -9.25 6.13
N LYS A 125 -1.16 -8.67 5.21
CA LYS A 125 -0.63 -7.31 5.39
C LYS A 125 -1.75 -6.29 5.42
N CYS A 126 -2.74 -6.42 4.54
CA CYS A 126 -3.88 -5.51 4.49
C CYS A 126 -4.66 -5.52 5.81
N ILE A 127 -5.06 -6.71 6.28
CA ILE A 127 -5.74 -6.86 7.58
C ILE A 127 -4.86 -6.36 8.72
N GLY A 128 -3.57 -6.71 8.73
CA GLY A 128 -2.64 -6.23 9.75
C GLY A 128 -2.55 -4.70 9.81
N THR A 129 -2.50 -4.04 8.66
CA THR A 129 -2.52 -2.57 8.58
C THR A 129 -3.83 -1.99 9.13
N ILE A 130 -4.98 -2.58 8.78
CA ILE A 130 -6.29 -2.15 9.29
C ILE A 130 -6.36 -2.29 10.81
N LEU A 131 -5.91 -3.43 11.35
CA LEU A 131 -5.87 -3.68 12.79
C LEU A 131 -4.95 -2.68 13.49
N ASN A 132 -3.78 -2.38 12.92
CA ASN A 132 -2.87 -1.38 13.48
C ASN A 132 -3.52 0.01 13.51
N TYR A 133 -4.27 0.41 12.48
CA TYR A 133 -4.99 1.68 12.49
C TYR A 133 -6.06 1.72 13.57
N ARG A 134 -6.82 0.62 13.75
CA ARG A 134 -7.83 0.53 14.80
C ARG A 134 -7.20 0.60 16.20
N GLN A 135 -6.09 -0.12 16.42
CA GLN A 135 -5.33 -0.04 17.68
C GLN A 135 -4.79 1.36 17.94
N LEU A 136 -4.29 2.05 16.91
CA LEU A 136 -3.84 3.43 17.04
C LEU A 136 -4.99 4.38 17.39
N ASP A 137 -6.15 4.22 16.77
CA ASP A 137 -7.33 5.03 17.06
C ASP A 137 -7.83 4.77 18.49
N ASP A 138 -7.95 3.51 18.91
CA ASP A 138 -8.29 3.11 20.27
C ASP A 138 -7.32 3.72 21.29
N HIS A 139 -6.01 3.67 20.98
CA HIS A 139 -4.97 4.27 21.81
C HIS A 139 -5.14 5.79 21.93
N LEU A 140 -5.29 6.50 20.81
CA LEU A 140 -5.45 7.96 20.76
C LEU A 140 -6.75 8.44 21.41
N ASN A 141 -7.78 7.60 21.46
CA ASN A 141 -9.05 7.88 22.10
C ASN A 141 -9.15 7.34 23.54
N HIS A 142 -8.09 6.72 24.05
CA HIS A 142 -8.07 6.20 25.42
C HIS A 142 -8.25 7.35 26.44
N PRO A 143 -9.09 7.19 27.49
CA PRO A 143 -9.37 8.25 28.46
C PRO A 143 -8.13 8.86 29.11
N SER A 144 -7.08 8.07 29.32
CA SER A 144 -5.82 8.57 29.90
C SER A 144 -5.11 9.61 29.03
N LEU A 145 -5.35 9.63 27.71
CA LEU A 145 -4.77 10.61 26.80
C LEU A 145 -5.66 11.85 26.60
N LYS A 146 -6.84 11.91 27.23
CA LYS A 146 -7.80 13.02 27.07
C LYS A 146 -7.16 14.38 27.37
N ILE A 147 -6.44 14.48 28.48
CA ILE A 147 -5.76 15.72 28.89
C ILE A 147 -4.75 16.17 27.83
N ILE A 148 -3.97 15.22 27.27
CA ILE A 148 -3.00 15.51 26.22
C ILE A 148 -3.71 15.97 24.94
N LYS A 149 -4.80 15.30 24.56
CA LYS A 149 -5.60 15.66 23.38
C LYS A 149 -6.20 17.07 23.50
N ASP A 150 -6.73 17.41 24.67
CA ASP A 150 -7.31 18.73 24.94
C ASP A 150 -6.22 19.82 25.01
N SER A 151 -5.09 19.54 25.66
CA SER A 151 -3.91 20.41 25.71
C SER A 151 -3.30 20.63 24.32
N THR A 152 -3.36 19.61 23.44
CA THR A 152 -2.92 19.71 22.05
C THR A 152 -3.82 20.64 21.25
N LYS A 153 -5.14 20.44 21.34
CA LYS A 153 -6.13 21.28 20.64
C LYS A 153 -6.05 22.74 21.08
N SER A 154 -5.82 22.98 22.36
CA SER A 154 -5.62 24.31 22.95
C SER A 154 -4.21 24.88 22.73
N LYS A 155 -3.33 24.17 22.01
CA LYS A 155 -1.94 24.58 21.72
C LYS A 155 -1.09 24.84 22.97
N LEU A 156 -1.41 24.16 24.08
CA LEU A 156 -0.65 24.23 25.33
C LEU A 156 0.61 23.34 25.29
N ILE A 157 0.69 22.41 24.34
CA ILE A 157 1.86 21.54 24.13
C ILE A 157 2.67 22.04 22.95
N ASP A 158 3.93 22.41 23.20
CA ASP A 158 4.93 22.57 22.14
C ASP A 158 5.42 21.18 21.71
N TRP A 159 4.85 20.67 20.62
CA TRP A 159 5.22 19.37 20.07
C TRP A 159 6.64 19.32 19.51
N ALA A 160 7.19 20.44 19.05
CA ALA A 160 8.56 20.50 18.55
C ALA A 160 9.57 20.35 19.70
N LEU A 161 9.34 21.06 20.81
CA LEU A 161 10.16 20.92 22.02
C LEU A 161 9.96 19.54 22.67
N SER A 162 8.71 19.06 22.76
CA SER A 162 8.39 17.74 23.30
C SER A 162 9.12 16.64 22.52
N SER A 163 9.12 16.72 21.18
CA SER A 163 9.87 15.80 20.34
C SER A 163 11.37 15.82 20.65
N LYS A 164 11.99 17.01 20.75
CA LYS A 164 13.41 17.13 21.13
C LYS A 164 13.69 16.49 22.49
N TRP A 165 12.79 16.67 23.46
CA TRP A 165 12.91 16.08 24.78
C TRP A 165 12.84 14.54 24.76
N PHE A 166 11.92 13.96 23.99
CA PHE A 166 11.84 12.49 23.85
C PHE A 166 13.05 11.89 23.15
N HIS A 167 13.61 12.60 22.15
CA HIS A 167 14.79 12.15 21.41
C HIS A 167 16.12 12.45 22.10
N PHE A 168 16.13 13.27 23.16
CA PHE A 168 17.35 13.57 23.90
C PHE A 168 17.95 12.27 24.48
N ASN A 169 19.23 12.04 24.19
CA ASN A 169 19.99 10.96 24.80
C ASN A 169 21.24 11.51 25.52
N GLY A 170 21.15 11.65 26.84
CA GLY A 170 22.28 12.10 27.67
C GLY A 170 23.35 11.03 27.92
N ARG A 171 23.16 9.79 27.44
CA ARG A 171 24.07 8.66 27.72
C ARG A 171 25.11 8.40 26.62
N ASN A 172 25.05 9.11 25.49
CA ASN A 172 25.94 8.93 24.32
C ASN A 172 26.03 7.48 23.80
N ASP A 173 25.03 6.64 24.06
CA ASP A 173 24.90 5.28 23.57
C ASP A 173 23.84 5.19 22.45
N THR A 174 23.98 4.28 21.50
CA THR A 174 22.97 4.13 20.43
C THR A 174 21.77 3.30 20.89
N THR A 175 22.02 2.26 21.70
CA THR A 175 21.00 1.42 22.33
C THR A 175 21.54 0.78 23.60
N SER A 176 21.00 1.14 24.76
CA SER A 176 21.24 0.43 26.03
C SER A 176 19.95 0.15 26.78
N SER A 177 20.00 -0.83 27.69
CA SER A 177 18.88 -1.14 28.60
C SER A 177 18.54 0.05 29.50
N LEU A 178 19.54 0.87 29.85
CA LEU A 178 19.37 2.08 30.64
C LEU A 178 18.71 3.20 29.84
N HIS A 179 19.14 3.44 28.59
CA HIS A 179 18.48 4.39 27.69
C HIS A 179 16.99 4.04 27.48
N THR A 180 16.68 2.74 27.34
CA THR A 180 15.30 2.24 27.22
C THR A 180 14.47 2.52 28.47
N LYS A 181 15.06 2.40 29.67
CA LYS A 181 14.40 2.73 30.94
C LYS A 181 14.09 4.23 31.04
N ASP A 182 15.02 5.09 30.64
CA ASP A 182 14.81 6.55 30.66
C ASP A 182 13.72 6.98 29.67
N LEU A 183 13.68 6.41 28.47
CA LEU A 183 12.61 6.67 27.50
C LEU A 183 11.26 6.21 28.05
N ARG A 184 11.19 4.99 28.60
CA ARG A 184 9.97 4.47 29.22
C ARG A 184 9.49 5.37 30.36
N TRP A 185 10.38 5.83 31.22
CA TRP A 185 10.04 6.74 32.32
C TRP A 185 9.47 8.06 31.79
N ARG A 186 10.13 8.68 30.80
CA ARG A 186 9.63 9.91 30.13
C ARG A 186 8.23 9.71 29.55
N THR A 187 8.01 8.62 28.81
CA THR A 187 6.67 8.31 28.25
C THR A 187 5.63 8.17 29.35
N ARG A 188 5.96 7.48 30.45
CA ARG A 188 5.03 7.30 31.58
C ARG A 188 4.71 8.61 32.29
N CYS A 189 5.71 9.47 32.52
CA CYS A 189 5.50 10.81 33.06
C CYS A 189 4.56 11.62 32.16
N SER A 190 4.81 11.63 30.85
CA SER A 190 4.03 12.42 29.89
C SER A 190 2.58 11.94 29.74
N THR A 191 2.31 10.67 30.01
CA THR A 191 0.98 10.05 29.90
C THR A 191 0.29 9.86 31.24
N LEU A 192 0.91 10.33 32.34
CA LEU A 192 0.43 10.13 33.70
C LEU A 192 0.17 8.64 34.03
N THR A 193 0.97 7.73 33.47
CA THR A 193 0.86 6.27 33.66
C THR A 193 1.93 5.70 34.59
N LEU A 194 2.64 6.56 35.32
CA LEU A 194 3.46 6.09 36.44
C LEU A 194 2.53 5.47 37.49
N PRO A 195 2.88 4.31 38.06
CA PRO A 195 2.13 3.78 39.20
C PRO A 195 2.24 4.79 40.34
N THR A 196 1.13 5.44 40.68
CA THR A 196 1.02 6.21 41.92
C THR A 196 0.65 5.24 43.04
N LEU A 197 1.12 5.54 44.26
CA LEU A 197 0.80 4.79 45.47
C LEU A 197 -0.71 4.70 45.76
N ASP A 198 -1.53 5.54 45.11
CA ASP A 198 -2.97 5.68 45.34
C ASP A 198 -3.81 4.47 44.87
N ILE A 199 -3.25 3.56 44.06
CA ILE A 199 -3.93 2.35 43.54
C ILE A 199 -3.60 1.10 44.40
N MET A 200 -2.77 1.25 45.44
CA MET A 200 -2.31 0.13 46.29
C MET A 200 -3.02 -0.01 47.64
N ASN A 201 -4.17 0.67 47.85
CA ASN A 201 -5.00 0.51 49.05
C ASN A 201 -6.35 -0.14 48.71
#